data_AF-B5W0P7-F1
#
_entry.id   AF-B5W0P7-F1
#
_cell.length_a   1.000
_cell.length_b   1.000
_cell.length_c   1.000
_cell.angle_alpha   90.00
_cell.angle_beta   90.00
_cell.angle_gamma   90.00
#
_symmetry.space_group_name_H-M   'P 1'
#
loop_
_entity.id
_entity.type
_entity.pdbx_description
1 polymer ?
#
loop_
_entity_poly.entity_id
_entity_poly.type
_entity_poly.pdbx_seq_one_letter_code
_entity_poly.pdbx_strand_id
1 'polypeptide(L)' 'MVKLLNDVLDIEPSPITLNLRELQFLNSSGINMLSKFVIKVRQKKNMNLVLLASSKIPWLGTSLKNLQRLMPSLEWEIDA' A
#
# COMPACT_ATOMS: atom_id res chain seq x y z
N MET A 1 8.79 -4.97 -10.28
CA MET A 1 7.88 -4.35 -9.29
C MET A 1 8.19 -2.87 -9.07
N VAL A 2 9.40 -2.48 -8.65
CA VAL A 2 9.75 -1.05 -8.39
C VAL A 2 9.49 -0.14 -9.60
N LYS A 3 9.83 -0.59 -10.83
CA LYS A 3 9.54 0.16 -12.05
C LYS A 3 8.04 0.44 -12.22
N LEU A 4 7.20 -0.59 -12.16
CA LEU A 4 5.74 -0.45 -12.21
C LEU A 4 5.22 0.58 -11.19
N LEU A 5 5.68 0.49 -9.95
CA LEU A 5 5.25 1.42 -8.90
C LEU A 5 5.67 2.86 -9.18
N ASN A 6 6.86 3.08 -9.75
CA ASN A 6 7.27 4.42 -10.17
C ASN A 6 6.46 4.90 -11.38
N ASP A 7 6.24 4.04 -12.38
CA ASP A 7 5.46 4.36 -13.57
C ASP A 7 4.01 4.77 -13.18
N VAL A 8 3.41 4.12 -12.16
CA VAL A 8 2.11 4.52 -11.58
C VAL A 8 2.16 5.90 -10.92
N LEU A 9 3.26 6.27 -10.28
CA LEU A 9 3.40 7.60 -9.67
C LEU A 9 3.52 8.72 -10.71
N ASP A 10 3.95 8.39 -11.93
CA ASP A 10 4.12 9.36 -13.02
C ASP A 10 2.79 9.66 -13.73
N ILE A 11 1.86 8.71 -13.76
CA ILE A 11 0.51 8.92 -14.33
C ILE A 11 -0.48 9.55 -13.34
N GLU A 12 -0.08 9.69 -12.06
CA GLU A 12 -0.84 10.30 -10.96
C GLU A 12 -2.33 9.87 -10.84
N PRO A 13 -2.66 8.57 -10.82
CA PRO A 13 -4.04 8.15 -10.75
C PRO A 13 -4.60 8.37 -9.33
N SER A 14 -5.88 8.69 -9.23
CA SER A 14 -6.55 8.89 -7.95
C SER A 14 -7.98 8.35 -8.03
N PRO A 15 -8.33 7.28 -7.27
CA PRO A 15 -7.48 6.57 -6.30
C PRO A 15 -6.53 5.54 -6.94
N ILE A 16 -5.42 5.25 -6.26
CA ILE A 16 -4.64 4.02 -6.44
C ILE A 16 -5.24 2.94 -5.53
N THR A 17 -5.56 1.77 -6.08
CA THR A 17 -6.02 0.62 -5.30
C THR A 17 -4.98 -0.50 -5.35
N LEU A 18 -4.42 -0.88 -4.20
CA LEU A 18 -3.55 -2.04 -4.08
C LEU A 18 -4.31 -3.20 -3.45
N ASN A 19 -4.58 -4.23 -4.23
CA ASN A 19 -5.20 -5.46 -3.74
C ASN A 19 -4.14 -6.43 -3.22
N LEU A 20 -4.14 -6.66 -1.91
CA LEU A 20 -3.23 -7.54 -1.19
C LEU A 20 -3.94 -8.76 -0.59
N ARG A 21 -5.23 -8.98 -0.88
CA ARG A 21 -6.07 -10.04 -0.27
C ARG A 21 -5.50 -11.45 -0.46
N GLU A 22 -4.78 -11.69 -1.55
CA GLU A 22 -4.20 -13.00 -1.88
C GLU A 22 -2.69 -13.07 -1.58
N LEU A 23 -2.09 -12.00 -1.06
CA LEU A 23 -0.65 -11.90 -0.88
C LEU A 23 -0.20 -12.62 0.41
N GLN A 24 0.05 -13.92 0.29
CA GLN A 24 0.32 -14.80 1.44
C GLN A 24 1.57 -14.40 2.23
N PHE A 25 2.62 -13.98 1.54
CA PHE A 25 3.89 -13.66 2.17
C PHE A 25 4.57 -12.48 1.51
N LEU A 26 5.28 -11.72 2.34
CA LEU A 26 6.15 -10.65 1.92
C LEU A 26 7.37 -10.61 2.84
N ASN A 27 8.56 -10.62 2.27
CA ASN A 27 9.78 -10.52 3.05
C ASN A 27 10.09 -9.07 3.44
N SER A 28 11.16 -8.88 4.21
CA SER A 28 11.61 -7.56 4.67
C SER A 28 11.84 -6.56 3.53
N SER A 29 12.43 -6.98 2.42
CA SER A 29 12.71 -6.09 1.29
C SER A 29 11.44 -5.66 0.57
N GLY A 30 10.46 -6.54 0.43
CA GLY A 30 9.15 -6.18 -0.11
C GLY A 30 8.39 -5.20 0.80
N ILE A 31 8.43 -5.38 2.13
CA ILE A 31 7.73 -4.49 3.08
C ILE A 31 8.35 -3.10 3.02
N ASN A 32 9.69 -3.04 2.94
CA ASN A 32 10.41 -1.79 2.71
C ASN A 32 10.03 -1.13 1.39
N MET A 33 9.88 -1.90 0.31
CA MET A 33 9.44 -1.39 -0.99
C MET A 33 8.03 -0.78 -0.91
N LEU A 34 7.06 -1.46 -0.29
CA LEU A 34 5.71 -0.95 -0.10
C LEU A 34 5.70 0.31 0.78
N SER A 35 6.49 0.32 1.86
CA SER A 35 6.63 1.49 2.73
C SER A 35 7.13 2.72 1.95
N LYS A 36 8.16 2.55 1.11
CA LYS A 36 8.66 3.61 0.23
C LYS A 36 7.61 4.08 -0.78
N PHE A 37 6.84 3.16 -1.34
CA PHE A 37 5.75 3.52 -2.27
C PHE A 37 4.69 4.38 -1.57
N VAL A 38 4.21 3.98 -0.40
CA VAL A 38 3.24 4.75 0.40
C VAL A 38 3.75 6.16 0.70
N ILE A 39 5.02 6.31 1.08
CA ILE A 39 5.65 7.62 1.31
C ILE A 39 5.63 8.47 0.03
N LYS A 40 5.97 7.88 -1.12
CA LYS A 40 5.97 8.60 -2.41
C LYS A 40 4.56 9.02 -2.84
N VAL A 41 3.55 8.18 -2.63
CA VAL A 41 2.14 8.55 -2.89
C VAL A 41 1.76 9.74 -2.00
N ARG A 42 2.05 9.70 -0.71
CA ARG A 42 1.78 10.82 0.22
C ARG A 42 2.44 12.13 -0.21
N GLN A 43 3.65 12.08 -0.78
CA GLN A 43 4.35 13.28 -1.26
C GLN A 43 3.64 13.94 -2.45
N LYS A 44 2.80 13.19 -3.16
CA LYS A 44 1.98 13.67 -4.27
C LYS A 44 0.61 14.05 -3.71
N LYS A 45 0.39 15.35 -3.49
CA LYS A 45 -0.77 15.90 -2.76
C LYS A 45 -2.15 15.54 -3.34
N ASN A 46 -2.22 15.09 -4.59
CA ASN A 46 -3.46 14.84 -5.31
C ASN A 46 -3.81 13.35 -5.46
N MET A 47 -3.02 12.45 -4.85
CA MET A 47 -3.23 11.01 -4.96
C MET A 47 -3.76 10.39 -3.67
N ASN A 48 -4.77 9.55 -3.81
CA ASN A 48 -5.32 8.73 -2.73
C ASN A 48 -4.86 7.28 -2.90
N LEU A 49 -4.70 6.57 -1.78
CA LEU A 49 -4.31 5.16 -1.76
C LEU A 49 -5.30 4.36 -0.93
N VAL A 50 -5.85 3.31 -1.53
CA VAL A 50 -6.74 2.33 -0.91
C VAL A 50 -6.03 0.97 -0.88
N LEU A 51 -5.95 0.35 0.30
CA LEU A 51 -5.43 -1.00 0.47
C LEU A 51 -6.56 -2.00 0.68
N LEU A 52 -6.65 -3.02 -0.17
CA LEU A 52 -7.57 -4.14 0.04
C LEU A 52 -6.79 -5.28 0.68
N ALA A 53 -7.21 -5.74 1.85
CA ALA A 53 -6.50 -6.72 2.64
C ALA A 53 -7.43 -7.83 3.14
N SER A 54 -6.84 -8.96 3.54
CA SER A 54 -7.56 -10.05 4.17
C SER A 54 -7.17 -10.19 5.64
N SER A 55 -8.18 -10.31 6.51
CA SER A 55 -7.97 -10.63 7.92
C SER A 55 -7.38 -12.03 8.14
N LYS A 56 -7.46 -12.92 7.14
CA LYS A 56 -6.88 -14.27 7.17
C LYS A 56 -5.35 -14.29 7.09
N ILE A 57 -4.71 -13.17 6.71
CA ILE A 57 -3.26 -13.08 6.51
C ILE A 57 -2.66 -12.17 7.62
N PRO A 58 -2.04 -12.73 8.67
CA PRO A 58 -1.69 -11.97 9.88
C PRO A 58 -0.76 -10.77 9.66
N TRP A 59 0.22 -10.89 8.75
CA TRP A 59 1.20 -9.84 8.51
C TRP A 59 0.57 -8.60 7.87
N LEU A 60 -0.55 -8.74 7.13
CA LEU A 60 -1.27 -7.61 6.55
C LEU A 60 -1.81 -6.71 7.65
N GLY A 61 -2.39 -7.26 8.72
CA GLY A 61 -2.92 -6.47 9.83
C GLY A 61 -1.87 -5.56 10.48
N THR A 62 -0.71 -6.10 10.82
CA THR A 62 0.40 -5.31 11.41
C THR A 62 1.00 -4.32 10.41
N SER A 63 1.13 -4.74 9.14
CA SER A 63 1.71 -3.88 8.09
C SER A 63 0.79 -2.71 7.74
N LEU A 64 -0.53 -2.92 7.65
CA LEU A 64 -1.52 -1.88 7.40
C LEU A 64 -1.39 -0.73 8.41
N LYS A 65 -1.32 -1.05 9.72
CA LYS A 65 -1.14 -0.04 10.77
C LYS A 65 0.14 0.78 10.58
N ASN A 66 1.23 0.13 10.16
CA ASN A 66 2.49 0.82 9.88
C ASN A 66 2.39 1.69 8.63
N LEU A 67 1.74 1.21 7.57
CA LEU A 67 1.51 2.00 6.34
C LEU A 67 0.60 3.21 6.62
N GLN A 68 -0.42 3.08 7.47
CA GLN A 68 -1.25 4.23 7.91
C GLN A 68 -0.43 5.29 8.64
N ARG A 69 0.52 4.86 9.50
CA ARG A 69 1.39 5.82 10.20
C ARG A 69 2.25 6.63 9.23
N LEU A 70 2.66 6.01 8.11
CA LEU A 70 3.41 6.69 7.05
C LEU A 70 2.51 7.61 6.20
N MET A 71 1.25 7.25 6.00
CA MET A 71 0.24 8.03 5.28
C MET A 71 -1.10 7.99 6.03
N PRO A 72 -1.38 8.97 6.91
CA PRO A 72 -2.60 8.97 7.73
C PRO A 72 -3.90 9.00 6.93
N SER A 73 -3.86 9.51 5.69
CA SER A 73 -4.98 9.54 4.75
C SER A 73 -5.17 8.25 3.95
N LEU A 74 -4.36 7.22 4.22
CA LEU A 74 -4.50 5.91 3.57
C LEU A 74 -5.79 5.24 4.06
N GLU A 75 -6.59 4.78 3.12
CA GLU A 75 -7.82 4.03 3.38
C GLU A 75 -7.57 2.53 3.20
N TRP A 76 -8.39 1.71 3.85
CA TRP A 76 -8.34 0.27 3.67
C TRP A 76 -9.70 -0.38 3.78
N GLU A 77 -9.80 -1.54 3.15
CA GLU A 77 -10.90 -2.49 3.27
C GLU A 77 -10.31 -3.84 3.71
N ILE A 78 -10.89 -4.42 4.76
CA ILE A 78 -10.47 -5.72 5.28
C ILE A 78 -11.61 -6.71 5.11
N ASP A 79 -11.34 -7.76 4.34
CA ASP A 79 -12.27 -8.87 4.15
C ASP A 79 -12.11 -9.89 5.28
N ALA A 80 -13.24 -10.50 5.67
CA ALA A 80 -13.30 -11.64 6.58
C ALA A 80 -12.87 -12.95 5.90
#